data_AF-A0AAU2H977-F1
#
_entry.id   AF-A0AAU2H977-F1
#
_cell.length_a   1.000
_cell.length_b   1.000
_cell.length_c   1.000
_cell.angle_alpha   90.00
_cell.angle_beta   90.00
_cell.angle_gamma   90.00
#
_symmetry.space_group_name_H-M   'P 1'
#
loop_
_entity.id
_entity.type
_entity.pdbx_description
1 polymer ?
#
loop_
_entity_poly.entity_id
_entity_poly.type
_entity_poly.pdbx_seq_one_letter_code
_entity_poly.pdbx_strand_id
1 'polypeptide(L)'
;MDEHRRSNGFLTLAEMATLAERNTVFDPFSTLIAVDAVLGEGNTLFPGVVVQCDGGTCSIGSGNIIYPSTLVIAANGGRIVIGDECSLGPGGVQIKANQPGSVLSVGNRARLLNGAEIVGSSIIGDGAQVIGAISAQSVQLAGGDDFTGPDPDRRGAVLKGTGLARGTRLDAGDVVNGLGDFAAATVERQLAYHPRSK
;
A
#
# COMPACT_ATOMS: atom_id res chain seq x y z
N MET A 1 -0.24 25.63 15.14
CA MET A 1 -0.48 24.43 14.31
C MET A 1 0.77 24.05 13.54
N ASP A 2 1.31 24.92 12.69
CA ASP A 2 2.57 24.65 11.97
C ASP A 2 3.76 24.37 12.87
N GLU A 3 3.86 25.02 14.03
CA GLU A 3 4.90 24.70 15.02
C GLU A 3 4.89 23.23 15.45
N HIS A 4 3.69 22.68 15.75
CA HIS A 4 3.53 21.26 16.06
C HIS A 4 3.86 20.36 14.87
N ARG A 5 3.54 20.77 13.63
CA ARG A 5 3.87 19.99 12.43
C ARG A 5 5.38 19.92 12.22
N ARG A 6 6.07 21.07 12.29
CA ARG A 6 7.53 21.13 12.17
C ARG A 6 8.25 20.35 13.26
N SER A 7 7.82 20.48 14.52
CA SER A 7 8.46 19.75 15.63
C SER A 7 8.28 18.24 15.54
N ASN A 8 7.33 17.76 14.74
CA ASN A 8 7.09 16.35 14.46
C ASN A 8 7.47 15.94 13.03
N GLY A 9 8.23 16.76 12.29
CA GLY A 9 8.77 16.40 10.98
C GLY A 9 7.75 16.38 9.83
N PHE A 10 6.62 17.07 9.96
CA PHE A 10 5.58 17.16 8.94
C PHE A 10 5.61 18.51 8.19
N LEU A 11 5.18 18.48 6.92
CA LEU A 11 4.92 19.67 6.11
C LEU A 11 3.94 20.61 6.84
N THR A 12 4.24 21.89 6.82
CA THR A 12 3.35 22.98 7.25
C THR A 12 2.15 23.14 6.33
N LEU A 13 1.15 23.92 6.72
CA LEU A 13 -0.01 24.17 5.86
C LEU A 13 0.35 24.87 4.54
N ALA A 14 1.36 25.75 4.54
CA ALA A 14 1.84 26.40 3.31
C ALA A 14 2.54 25.41 2.36
N GLU A 15 3.33 24.49 2.91
CA GLU A 15 3.97 23.43 2.12
C GLU A 15 2.93 22.40 1.63
N MET A 16 1.92 22.08 2.44
CA MET A 16 0.77 21.27 2.02
C MET A 16 -0.01 21.94 0.87
N ALA A 17 -0.15 23.27 0.90
CA ALA A 17 -0.77 24.00 -0.21
C ALA A 17 0.05 23.88 -1.50
N THR A 18 1.38 23.93 -1.41
CA THR A 18 2.28 23.69 -2.54
C THR A 18 2.13 22.26 -3.07
N LEU A 19 2.06 21.27 -2.18
CA LEU A 19 1.82 19.87 -2.54
C LEU A 19 0.46 19.69 -3.27
N ALA A 20 -0.55 20.45 -2.85
CA ALA A 20 -1.88 20.45 -3.45
C ALA A 20 -1.96 21.14 -4.83
N GLU A 21 -0.93 21.85 -5.28
CA GLU A 21 -0.87 22.38 -6.65
C GLU A 21 -0.76 21.24 -7.69
N ARG A 22 -0.18 20.10 -7.28
CA ARG A 22 0.07 18.94 -8.14
C ARG A 22 -0.72 17.71 -7.73
N ASN A 23 -1.44 17.76 -6.62
CA ASN A 23 -2.18 16.64 -6.05
C ASN A 23 -3.54 17.12 -5.50
N THR A 24 -4.54 16.24 -5.51
CA THR A 24 -5.83 16.54 -4.88
C THR A 24 -5.74 16.23 -3.38
N VAL A 25 -5.71 17.26 -2.54
CA VAL A 25 -5.73 17.13 -1.07
C VAL A 25 -7.08 17.59 -0.55
N PHE A 26 -7.93 16.66 -0.09
CA PHE A 26 -9.27 17.01 0.37
C PHE A 26 -9.30 17.71 1.74
N ASP A 27 -8.35 17.39 2.61
CA ASP A 27 -8.23 18.03 3.92
C ASP A 27 -6.76 18.14 4.36
N PRO A 28 -6.12 19.30 4.15
CA PRO A 28 -4.72 19.51 4.56
C PRO A 28 -4.53 19.60 6.08
N PHE A 29 -5.61 19.77 6.87
CA PHE A 29 -5.52 19.85 8.32
C PHE A 29 -5.38 18.48 8.98
N SER A 30 -6.11 17.47 8.48
CA SER A 30 -5.99 16.08 8.98
C SER A 30 -4.95 15.25 8.24
N THR A 31 -4.51 15.66 7.05
CA THR A 31 -3.44 14.98 6.30
C THR A 31 -2.08 15.40 6.83
N LEU A 32 -1.22 14.44 7.17
CA LEU A 32 0.14 14.65 7.66
C LEU A 32 1.14 13.98 6.71
N ILE A 33 1.97 14.76 6.03
CA ILE A 33 3.02 14.25 5.14
C ILE A 33 4.37 14.69 5.70
N ALA A 34 5.29 13.75 5.85
CA ALA A 34 6.64 14.04 6.34
C ALA A 34 7.40 14.95 5.36
N VAL A 35 8.27 15.82 5.89
CA VAL A 35 9.03 16.80 5.11
C VAL A 35 9.99 16.16 4.09
N ASP A 36 10.41 14.93 4.36
CA ASP A 36 11.36 14.13 3.58
C ASP A 36 10.68 13.02 2.77
N ALA A 37 9.35 12.92 2.82
CA ALA A 37 8.60 12.02 1.95
C ALA A 37 8.58 12.57 0.52
N VAL A 38 8.91 11.72 -0.46
CA VAL A 38 8.80 12.06 -1.87
C VAL A 38 7.45 11.57 -2.39
N LEU A 39 6.61 12.49 -2.85
CA LEU A 39 5.33 12.18 -3.49
C LEU A 39 5.37 12.64 -4.95
N GLY A 40 4.89 11.76 -5.84
CA GLY A 40 4.62 12.10 -7.23
C GLY A 40 3.42 13.04 -7.40
N GLU A 41 2.92 13.12 -8.63
CA GLU A 41 1.85 14.04 -9.00
C GLU A 41 0.52 13.31 -9.25
N GLY A 42 -0.59 14.06 -9.30
CA GLY A 42 -1.92 13.52 -9.57
C GLY A 42 -2.47 12.57 -8.49
N ASN A 43 -1.82 12.49 -7.32
CA ASN A 43 -2.33 11.69 -6.21
C ASN A 43 -3.61 12.32 -5.64
N THR A 44 -4.50 11.47 -5.14
CA THR A 44 -5.71 11.87 -4.41
C THR A 44 -5.58 11.45 -2.96
N LEU A 45 -5.48 12.43 -2.07
CA LEU A 45 -5.28 12.27 -0.64
C LEU A 45 -6.59 12.61 0.09
N PHE A 46 -7.25 11.58 0.62
CA PHE A 46 -8.43 11.74 1.46
C PHE A 46 -8.05 12.14 2.90
N PRO A 47 -9.03 12.61 3.72
CA PRO A 47 -8.76 13.06 5.08
C PRO A 47 -8.10 12.00 5.98
N GLY A 48 -7.20 12.43 6.85
CA GLY A 48 -6.54 11.57 7.85
C GLY A 48 -5.42 10.68 7.31
N VAL A 49 -4.96 10.89 6.07
CA VAL A 49 -3.76 10.20 5.56
C VAL A 49 -2.52 10.66 6.32
N VAL A 50 -1.69 9.70 6.75
CA VAL A 50 -0.42 9.97 7.44
C VAL A 50 0.71 9.26 6.71
N VAL A 51 1.71 10.01 6.29
CA VAL A 51 2.99 9.52 5.77
C VAL A 51 4.09 10.04 6.68
N GLN A 52 4.75 9.14 7.40
CA GLN A 52 5.78 9.45 8.38
C GLN A 52 7.10 8.75 8.02
N CYS A 53 8.19 9.52 8.03
CA CYS A 53 9.56 9.03 7.90
C CYS A 53 10.31 9.39 9.19
N ASP A 54 10.50 8.42 10.09
CA ASP A 54 11.21 8.60 11.36
C ASP A 54 12.58 7.91 11.30
N GLY A 55 13.54 8.58 10.65
CA GLY A 55 14.84 7.99 10.31
C GLY A 55 14.77 6.90 9.25
N GLY A 56 13.65 6.80 8.53
CA GLY A 56 13.48 5.98 7.32
C GLY A 56 13.24 6.85 6.08
N THR A 57 12.88 6.24 4.95
CA THR A 57 12.54 6.97 3.72
C THR A 57 11.25 6.46 3.09
N CYS A 58 10.36 7.35 2.68
CA CYS A 58 9.17 7.03 1.90
C CYS A 58 9.23 7.69 0.51
N SER A 59 8.99 6.90 -0.52
CA SER A 59 8.73 7.37 -1.88
C SER A 59 7.38 6.83 -2.33
N ILE A 60 6.49 7.70 -2.80
CA ILE A 60 5.17 7.38 -3.32
C ILE A 60 5.10 7.95 -4.74
N GLY A 61 4.70 7.12 -5.70
CA GLY A 61 4.55 7.50 -7.09
C GLY A 61 3.39 8.45 -7.36
N SER A 62 2.90 8.42 -8.59
CA SER A 62 1.90 9.33 -9.14
C SER A 62 0.54 8.64 -9.32
N GLY A 63 -0.54 9.43 -9.36
CA GLY A 63 -1.87 8.95 -9.69
C GLY A 63 -2.48 7.98 -8.67
N ASN A 64 -1.94 7.89 -7.45
CA ASN A 64 -2.47 7.00 -6.42
C ASN A 64 -3.76 7.57 -5.82
N ILE A 65 -4.67 6.68 -5.40
CA ILE A 65 -5.84 7.04 -4.59
C ILE A 65 -5.60 6.52 -3.18
N ILE A 66 -5.47 7.46 -2.24
CA ILE A 66 -5.11 7.17 -0.85
C ILE A 66 -6.30 7.55 0.03
N TYR A 67 -7.08 6.52 0.40
CA TYR A 67 -8.33 6.65 1.15
C TYR A 67 -8.10 7.04 2.61
N PRO A 68 -9.18 7.46 3.32
CA PRO A 68 -9.06 7.95 4.68
C PRO A 68 -8.33 7.01 5.63
N SER A 69 -7.59 7.63 6.56
CA SER A 69 -6.85 6.95 7.62
C SER A 69 -5.78 5.97 7.14
N THR A 70 -5.33 6.08 5.88
CA THR A 70 -4.16 5.32 5.41
C THR A 70 -2.91 5.79 6.15
N LEU A 71 -2.15 4.84 6.67
CA LEU A 71 -0.95 5.08 7.47
C LEU A 71 0.28 4.46 6.80
N VAL A 72 1.27 5.28 6.48
CA VAL A 72 2.56 4.86 5.92
C VAL A 72 3.66 5.27 6.89
N ILE A 73 4.43 4.31 7.40
CA ILE A 73 5.52 4.55 8.35
C ILE A 73 6.80 3.87 7.88
N ALA A 74 7.81 4.66 7.55
CA ALA A 74 9.19 4.21 7.42
C ALA A 74 9.98 4.67 8.65
N ALA A 75 10.55 3.74 9.42
CA ALA A 75 11.30 4.05 10.62
C ALA A 75 12.54 3.16 10.77
N ASN A 76 13.48 3.53 11.63
CA ASN A 76 14.67 2.72 11.95
C ASN A 76 15.52 2.36 10.70
N GLY A 77 15.72 3.29 9.77
CA GLY A 77 16.40 3.03 8.50
C GLY A 77 15.59 2.20 7.50
N GLY A 78 14.31 1.96 7.78
CA GLY A 78 13.39 1.29 6.86
C GLY A 78 13.09 2.13 5.62
N ARG A 79 12.81 1.46 4.50
CA ARG A 79 12.51 2.09 3.22
C ARG A 79 11.18 1.60 2.68
N ILE A 80 10.30 2.55 2.34
CA ILE A 80 9.04 2.31 1.63
C ILE A 80 9.12 2.90 0.23
N VAL A 81 8.77 2.10 -0.76
CA VAL A 81 8.54 2.56 -2.15
C VAL A 81 7.16 2.10 -2.57
N ILE A 82 6.28 3.03 -2.92
CA ILE A 82 4.96 2.77 -3.51
C ILE A 82 5.00 3.31 -4.94
N GLY A 83 4.60 2.49 -5.90
CA GLY A 83 4.54 2.84 -7.31
C GLY A 83 3.40 3.79 -7.67
N ASP A 84 3.02 3.73 -8.93
CA ASP A 84 2.00 4.59 -9.53
C ASP A 84 0.63 3.91 -9.54
N GLU A 85 -0.45 4.71 -9.60
CA GLU A 85 -1.82 4.26 -9.86
C GLU A 85 -2.36 3.20 -8.88
N CYS A 86 -1.83 3.17 -7.65
CA CYS A 86 -2.29 2.26 -6.61
C CYS A 86 -3.59 2.76 -5.96
N SER A 87 -4.36 1.82 -5.42
CA SER A 87 -5.51 2.09 -4.56
C SER A 87 -5.19 1.62 -3.14
N LEU A 88 -5.04 2.58 -2.22
CA LEU A 88 -4.73 2.34 -0.81
C LEU A 88 -5.97 2.64 0.03
N GLY A 89 -6.70 1.59 0.37
CA GLY A 89 -7.98 1.62 1.07
C GLY A 89 -9.18 1.50 0.12
N PRO A 90 -10.42 1.56 0.65
CA PRO A 90 -10.80 2.03 1.98
C PRO A 90 -10.43 1.07 3.12
N GLY A 91 -10.62 1.51 4.37
CA GLY A 91 -10.48 0.68 5.57
C GLY A 91 -9.24 0.93 6.41
N GLY A 92 -8.54 2.05 6.24
CA GLY A 92 -7.37 2.40 7.05
C GLY A 92 -6.18 1.48 6.81
N VAL A 93 -5.76 1.37 5.55
CA VAL A 93 -4.61 0.56 5.14
C VAL A 93 -3.35 1.03 5.84
N GLN A 94 -2.51 0.08 6.24
CA GLN A 94 -1.26 0.36 6.95
C GLN A 94 -0.08 -0.23 6.19
N ILE A 95 0.97 0.56 5.97
CA ILE A 95 2.19 0.15 5.29
C ILE A 95 3.36 0.55 6.18
N LYS A 96 4.09 -0.43 6.73
CA LYS A 96 5.08 -0.20 7.79
C LYS A 96 6.41 -0.91 7.51
N ALA A 97 7.42 -0.12 7.20
CA ALA A 97 8.83 -0.53 7.22
C ALA A 97 9.48 0.02 8.50
N ASN A 98 9.15 -0.55 9.64
CA ASN A 98 9.57 -0.08 10.96
C ASN A 98 10.60 -0.98 11.66
N GLN A 99 11.02 -2.06 10.99
CA GLN A 99 12.10 -2.92 11.45
C GLN A 99 13.44 -2.41 10.89
N PRO A 100 14.56 -2.56 11.63
CA PRO A 100 15.87 -2.11 11.18
C PRO A 100 16.21 -2.57 9.77
N GLY A 101 16.42 -1.62 8.86
CA GLY A 101 16.82 -1.90 7.47
C GLY A 101 15.78 -2.63 6.61
N SER A 102 14.52 -2.72 7.06
CA SER A 102 13.44 -3.34 6.26
C SER A 102 13.17 -2.56 4.97
N VAL A 103 12.95 -3.28 3.87
CA VAL A 103 12.60 -2.69 2.57
C VAL A 103 11.24 -3.23 2.16
N LEU A 104 10.27 -2.33 2.02
CA LEU A 104 8.90 -2.63 1.62
C LEU A 104 8.62 -1.93 0.29
N SER A 105 8.29 -2.71 -0.74
CA SER A 105 7.93 -2.18 -2.06
C SER A 105 6.51 -2.58 -2.44
N VAL A 106 5.74 -1.61 -2.92
CA VAL A 106 4.45 -1.80 -3.60
C VAL A 106 4.62 -1.33 -5.03
N GLY A 107 4.39 -2.21 -6.00
CA GLY A 107 4.48 -1.93 -7.43
C GLY A 107 3.31 -1.08 -7.92
N ASN A 108 3.23 -0.90 -9.23
CA ASN A 108 2.21 -0.05 -9.86
C ASN A 108 0.85 -0.74 -9.91
N ARG A 109 -0.24 0.02 -9.93
CA ARG A 109 -1.62 -0.48 -10.07
C ARG A 109 -2.01 -1.51 -9.00
N ALA A 110 -1.29 -1.55 -7.88
CA ALA A 110 -1.56 -2.45 -6.78
C ALA A 110 -2.80 -2.00 -6.00
N ARG A 111 -3.49 -2.96 -5.36
CA ARG A 111 -4.70 -2.67 -4.58
C ARG A 111 -4.56 -3.23 -3.17
N LEU A 112 -4.42 -2.35 -2.20
CA LEU A 112 -4.44 -2.69 -0.78
C LEU A 112 -5.77 -2.20 -0.24
N LEU A 113 -6.68 -3.09 0.12
CA LEU A 113 -8.08 -2.74 0.40
C LEU A 113 -8.55 -3.35 1.72
N ASN A 114 -9.58 -2.74 2.29
CA ASN A 114 -10.37 -3.25 3.40
C ASN A 114 -9.54 -3.55 4.66
N GLY A 115 -8.62 -2.64 5.00
CA GLY A 115 -7.83 -2.72 6.24
C GLY A 115 -6.59 -3.60 6.17
N ALA A 116 -6.06 -3.82 4.97
CA ALA A 116 -4.77 -4.51 4.79
C ALA A 116 -3.65 -3.81 5.57
N GLU A 117 -2.84 -4.59 6.27
CA GLU A 117 -1.60 -4.15 6.91
C GLU A 117 -0.41 -4.86 6.25
N ILE A 118 0.49 -4.11 5.64
CA ILE A 118 1.72 -4.63 5.02
C ILE A 118 2.90 -4.22 5.90
N VAL A 119 3.64 -5.18 6.42
CA VAL A 119 4.74 -4.93 7.36
C VAL A 119 6.01 -5.70 6.99
N GLY A 120 7.14 -5.21 7.50
CA GLY A 120 8.45 -5.83 7.33
C GLY A 120 8.96 -5.76 5.89
N SER A 121 9.84 -6.69 5.51
CA SER A 121 10.44 -6.72 4.18
C SER A 121 9.52 -7.39 3.16
N SER A 122 8.42 -6.71 2.81
CA SER A 122 7.39 -7.21 1.89
C SER A 122 7.55 -6.64 0.48
N ILE A 123 7.27 -7.47 -0.52
CA ILE A 123 7.25 -7.09 -1.94
C ILE A 123 5.84 -7.38 -2.47
N ILE A 124 5.12 -6.33 -2.86
CA ILE A 124 3.83 -6.41 -3.54
C ILE A 124 4.10 -5.96 -4.98
N GLY A 125 4.03 -6.87 -5.95
CA GLY A 125 4.33 -6.57 -7.34
C GLY A 125 3.24 -5.74 -8.04
N ASP A 126 3.51 -5.36 -9.29
CA ASP A 126 2.56 -4.65 -10.14
C ASP A 126 1.21 -5.39 -10.26
N GLY A 127 0.10 -4.69 -10.12
CA GLY A 127 -1.25 -5.27 -10.23
C GLY A 127 -1.63 -6.23 -9.09
N ALA A 128 -0.73 -6.52 -8.16
CA ALA A 128 -0.99 -7.43 -7.04
C ALA A 128 -1.98 -6.81 -6.03
N GLN A 129 -2.66 -7.67 -5.28
CA GLN A 129 -3.77 -7.25 -4.43
C GLN A 129 -3.70 -7.88 -3.03
N VAL A 130 -3.97 -7.07 -2.01
CA VAL A 130 -4.23 -7.52 -0.64
C VAL A 130 -5.59 -6.98 -0.22
N ILE A 131 -6.56 -7.87 -0.04
CA ILE A 131 -7.97 -7.51 0.12
C ILE A 131 -8.54 -8.11 1.41
N GLY A 132 -8.74 -7.25 2.41
CA GLY A 132 -9.30 -7.62 3.70
C GLY A 132 -8.37 -7.30 4.86
N ALA A 133 -8.84 -7.58 6.07
CA ALA A 133 -8.12 -7.32 7.32
C ALA A 133 -7.01 -8.37 7.50
N ILE A 134 -5.95 -8.24 6.70
CA ILE A 134 -4.82 -9.16 6.66
C ILE A 134 -3.56 -8.43 7.12
N SER A 135 -2.86 -8.99 8.11
CA SER A 135 -1.48 -8.61 8.44
C SER A 135 -0.54 -9.42 7.56
N ALA A 136 -0.08 -8.82 6.46
CA ALA A 136 0.86 -9.40 5.52
C ALA A 136 2.30 -9.02 5.93
N GLN A 137 3.04 -9.99 6.46
CA GLN A 137 4.35 -9.79 7.07
C GLN A 137 5.44 -10.47 6.26
N SER A 138 6.35 -9.66 5.70
CA SER A 138 7.47 -10.14 4.86
C SER A 138 7.02 -11.08 3.74
N VAL A 139 5.92 -10.71 3.05
CA VAL A 139 5.34 -11.48 1.95
C VAL A 139 5.98 -11.12 0.61
N GLN A 140 5.87 -12.00 -0.38
CA GLN A 140 6.28 -11.74 -1.76
C GLN A 140 5.12 -12.09 -2.69
N LEU A 141 4.43 -11.08 -3.20
CA LEU A 141 3.33 -11.24 -4.14
C LEU A 141 3.84 -10.85 -5.52
N ALA A 142 3.93 -11.79 -6.45
CA ALA A 142 4.41 -11.52 -7.80
C ALA A 142 3.49 -10.53 -8.53
N GLY A 143 4.12 -9.70 -9.37
CA GLY A 143 3.41 -8.76 -10.23
C GLY A 143 2.88 -9.40 -11.52
N GLY A 144 1.96 -8.71 -12.18
CA GLY A 144 1.38 -9.10 -13.45
C GLY A 144 0.49 -7.99 -14.01
N ASP A 145 -0.48 -8.37 -14.84
CA ASP A 145 -1.55 -7.47 -15.26
C ASP A 145 -2.36 -7.00 -14.03
N ASP A 146 -3.02 -5.84 -14.11
CA ASP A 146 -3.89 -5.41 -13.01
C ASP A 146 -5.19 -6.25 -12.93
N PHE A 147 -6.04 -5.94 -11.95
CA PHE A 147 -7.28 -6.68 -11.71
C PHE A 147 -8.28 -6.66 -12.88
N THR A 148 -8.12 -5.73 -13.84
CA THR A 148 -8.95 -5.62 -15.05
C THR A 148 -8.37 -6.40 -16.23
N GLY A 149 -7.13 -6.90 -16.11
CA GLY A 149 -6.47 -7.68 -17.15
C GLY A 149 -7.35 -8.84 -17.65
N PRO A 150 -7.40 -9.11 -18.96
CA PRO A 150 -8.38 -10.03 -19.54
C PRO A 150 -8.14 -11.49 -19.16
N ASP A 151 -6.90 -11.86 -18.85
CA ASP A 151 -6.53 -13.22 -18.45
C ASP A 151 -6.21 -13.26 -16.94
N PRO A 152 -7.10 -13.81 -16.10
CA PRO A 152 -6.94 -13.81 -14.65
C PRO A 152 -5.61 -14.42 -14.18
N ASP A 153 -5.11 -15.42 -14.89
CA ASP A 153 -3.89 -16.14 -14.55
C ASP A 153 -2.60 -15.37 -14.91
N ARG A 154 -2.72 -14.23 -15.59
CA ARG A 154 -1.62 -13.29 -15.87
C ARG A 154 -1.62 -12.08 -14.95
N ARG A 155 -2.64 -11.93 -14.10
CA ARG A 155 -2.76 -10.80 -13.17
C ARG A 155 -1.73 -10.91 -12.04
N GLY A 156 -1.48 -9.81 -11.35
CA GLY A 156 -0.71 -9.84 -10.10
C GLY A 156 -1.34 -10.79 -9.07
N ALA A 157 -0.51 -11.32 -8.17
CA ALA A 157 -0.95 -12.26 -7.13
C ALA A 157 -1.97 -11.63 -6.17
N VAL A 158 -2.88 -12.43 -5.63
CA VAL A 158 -3.96 -11.97 -4.76
C VAL A 158 -3.93 -12.66 -3.40
N LEU A 159 -3.84 -11.86 -2.34
CA LEU A 159 -4.07 -12.27 -0.97
C LEU A 159 -5.44 -11.72 -0.53
N LYS A 160 -6.42 -12.57 -0.22
CA LYS A 160 -7.75 -12.12 0.25
C LYS A 160 -8.22 -12.88 1.48
N GLY A 161 -9.09 -12.25 2.27
CA GLY A 161 -9.65 -12.82 3.49
C GLY A 161 -9.26 -12.04 4.75
N THR A 162 -9.05 -12.74 5.87
CA THR A 162 -8.80 -12.10 7.17
C THR A 162 -7.81 -12.93 7.98
N GLY A 163 -6.79 -12.30 8.55
CA GLY A 163 -5.84 -12.96 9.46
C GLY A 163 -4.37 -12.60 9.20
N LEU A 164 -3.48 -13.58 9.36
CA LEU A 164 -2.02 -13.40 9.28
C LEU A 164 -1.47 -14.16 8.08
N ALA A 165 -0.74 -13.45 7.22
CA ALA A 165 0.10 -14.04 6.18
C ALA A 165 1.56 -13.67 6.46
N ARG A 166 2.39 -14.66 6.81
CA ARG A 166 3.80 -14.43 7.13
C ARG A 166 4.69 -15.24 6.20
N GLY A 167 5.60 -14.56 5.52
CA GLY A 167 6.55 -15.22 4.60
C GLY A 167 5.89 -15.85 3.37
N THR A 168 4.60 -15.60 3.15
CA THR A 168 3.84 -16.13 2.01
C THR A 168 4.43 -15.63 0.71
N ARG A 169 4.61 -16.56 -0.24
CA ARG A 169 5.08 -16.26 -1.59
C ARG A 169 4.06 -16.75 -2.60
N LEU A 170 3.63 -15.89 -3.51
CA LEU A 170 2.64 -16.19 -4.54
C LEU A 170 3.15 -15.75 -5.91
N ASP A 171 2.89 -16.56 -6.93
CA ASP A 171 3.22 -16.28 -8.32
C ASP A 171 2.10 -15.49 -9.02
N ALA A 172 2.37 -14.96 -10.21
CA ALA A 172 1.37 -14.24 -11.00
C ALA A 172 0.18 -15.18 -11.31
N GLY A 173 -1.04 -14.67 -11.14
CA GLY A 173 -2.27 -15.41 -11.28
C GLY A 173 -2.64 -16.28 -10.08
N ASP A 174 -1.80 -16.36 -9.04
CA ASP A 174 -2.16 -17.05 -7.80
C ASP A 174 -3.16 -16.22 -6.98
N VAL A 175 -4.00 -16.94 -6.24
CA VAL A 175 -4.87 -16.39 -5.22
C VAL A 175 -4.87 -17.28 -3.98
N VAL A 176 -4.79 -16.64 -2.82
CA VAL A 176 -5.07 -17.28 -1.53
C VAL A 176 -6.27 -16.60 -0.89
N ASN A 177 -7.27 -17.40 -0.52
CA ASN A 177 -8.40 -16.96 0.30
C ASN A 177 -8.26 -17.54 1.71
N GLY A 178 -7.64 -16.79 2.62
CA GLY A 178 -7.29 -17.27 3.95
C GLY A 178 -8.23 -16.80 5.05
N LEU A 179 -8.41 -17.63 6.08
CA LEU A 179 -9.07 -17.27 7.33
C LEU A 179 -8.18 -17.69 8.51
N GLY A 180 -7.74 -16.73 9.32
CA GLY A 180 -6.81 -16.98 10.41
C GLY A 180 -5.36 -17.05 9.91
N ASP A 181 -4.75 -18.22 9.95
CA ASP A 181 -3.36 -18.40 9.50
C ASP A 181 -3.31 -18.81 8.02
N PHE A 182 -2.71 -17.97 7.18
CA PHE A 182 -2.60 -18.22 5.74
C PHE A 182 -1.57 -19.32 5.42
N ALA A 183 -0.74 -19.75 6.37
CA ALA A 183 0.15 -20.90 6.16
C ALA A 183 -0.63 -22.20 5.89
N ALA A 184 -1.87 -22.30 6.37
CA ALA A 184 -2.76 -23.44 6.13
C ALA A 184 -3.67 -23.26 4.91
N ALA A 185 -3.64 -22.10 4.25
CA ALA A 185 -4.53 -21.79 3.15
C ALA A 185 -4.00 -22.37 1.83
N THR A 186 -4.92 -22.86 1.00
CA THR A 186 -4.58 -23.39 -0.32
C THR A 186 -4.29 -22.25 -1.29
N VAL A 187 -3.23 -22.41 -2.09
CA VAL A 187 -2.96 -21.56 -3.25
C VAL A 187 -3.77 -22.07 -4.43
N GLU A 188 -4.58 -21.20 -5.03
CA GLU A 188 -5.41 -21.49 -6.19
C GLU A 188 -5.07 -20.56 -7.35
N ARG A 189 -5.57 -20.88 -8.55
CA ARG A 189 -5.47 -20.01 -9.72
C ARG A 189 -6.65 -19.04 -9.79
N GLN A 190 -6.39 -17.80 -10.16
CA GLN A 190 -7.42 -16.76 -10.28
C GLN A 190 -8.48 -17.10 -11.32
N LEU A 191 -8.15 -17.86 -12.36
CA LEU A 191 -9.12 -18.33 -13.37
C LEU A 191 -10.27 -19.14 -12.75
N ALA A 192 -10.04 -19.86 -11.65
CA ALA A 192 -11.09 -20.61 -10.96
C ALA A 192 -12.21 -19.70 -10.41
N TYR A 193 -11.88 -18.44 -10.11
CA TYR A 193 -12.81 -17.43 -9.60
C TYR A 193 -13.38 -16.52 -10.70
N HIS A 194 -12.78 -16.53 -11.89
CA HIS A 194 -13.15 -15.71 -13.03
C HIS A 194 -13.17 -16.55 -14.31
N PRO A 195 -14.09 -17.54 -14.43
CA PRO A 195 -14.14 -18.39 -15.60
C PRO A 195 -14.44 -17.55 -16.84
N ARG A 196 -13.75 -17.85 -17.95
CA ARG A 196 -14.04 -17.23 -19.25
C ARG A 196 -15.50 -17.54 -19.58
N SER A 197 -16.29 -16.50 -19.84
CA SER A 197 -17.63 -16.66 -20.41
C SER A 197 -17.53 -17.54 -21.67
N LYS A 198 -18.36 -18.58 -21.76
CA LYS A 198 -18.46 -19.41 -22.96
C LYS A 198 -18.94 -18.59 -24.16
#